data_AF-A0A7K4B7P2-F1
#
_entry.id   AF-A0A7K4B7P2-F1
#
_cell.length_a   1.000
_cell.length_b   1.000
_cell.length_c   1.000
_cell.angle_alpha   90.00
_cell.angle_beta   90.00
_cell.angle_gamma   90.00
#
_symmetry.space_group_name_H-M   'P 1'
#
loop_
_entity.id
_entity.type
_entity.pdbx_description
1 polymer ?
#
loop_
_entity_poly.entity_id
_entity_poly.type
_entity_poly.pdbx_seq_one_letter_code
_entity_poly.pdbx_strand_id
1 'polypeptide(L)'
;MGRLVASRTAMDPDESFFAYRTLLCEALTKVPRYTNNINVLLHILGYFSEKVSINEKNYCLRVIDRYRHNQATLAEPRNLLYSWVIRFQDHFLEDQTFFAPYPVALGDLPEEITDRGRNMWKE
;
A
#
# COMPACT_ATOMS: atom_id res chain seq x y z
N MET A 1 3.82 -15.90 16.00
CA MET A 1 2.50 -16.53 15.83
C MET A 1 2.53 -17.94 15.24
N GLY A 2 3.50 -18.32 14.38
CA GLY A 2 3.53 -19.67 13.77
C GLY A 2 3.46 -20.86 14.74
N ARG A 3 4.09 -20.75 15.92
CA ARG A 3 4.02 -21.78 16.98
C ARG A 3 2.61 -21.98 17.52
N LEU A 4 1.85 -20.90 17.73
CA LEU A 4 0.46 -20.93 18.22
C LEU A 4 -0.47 -21.62 17.19
N VAL A 5 -0.29 -21.30 15.91
CA VAL A 5 -1.07 -21.91 14.83
C VAL A 5 -0.74 -23.39 14.67
N ALA A 6 0.52 -23.76 14.86
CA ALA A 6 0.97 -25.15 14.77
C ALA A 6 0.49 -26.03 15.95
N SER A 7 0.23 -25.45 17.13
CA SER A 7 -0.23 -26.17 18.33
C SER A 7 -1.76 -26.33 18.42
N ARG A 8 -2.48 -26.26 17.29
CA ARG A 8 -3.97 -26.24 17.22
C ARG A 8 -4.66 -27.44 17.87
N THR A 9 -4.01 -28.60 17.94
CA THR A 9 -4.59 -29.83 18.53
C THR A 9 -4.47 -29.89 20.05
N ALA A 10 -3.69 -29.01 20.68
CA ALA A 10 -3.39 -29.05 22.11
C ALA A 10 -4.20 -28.02 22.95
N MET A 11 -5.03 -27.20 22.31
CA MET A 11 -5.77 -26.11 22.94
C MET A 11 -7.21 -26.09 22.46
N ASP A 12 -8.11 -25.58 23.31
CA ASP A 12 -9.48 -25.31 22.89
C ASP A 12 -9.50 -24.28 21.74
N PRO A 13 -10.39 -24.41 20.74
CA PRO A 13 -10.47 -23.48 19.62
C PRO A 13 -10.69 -22.02 20.04
N ASP A 14 -11.52 -21.76 21.05
CA ASP A 14 -11.85 -20.40 21.46
C ASP A 14 -10.65 -19.73 22.15
N GLU A 15 -9.92 -20.48 22.98
CA GLU A 15 -8.66 -20.04 23.58
C GLU A 15 -7.60 -19.76 22.50
N SER A 16 -7.52 -20.60 21.48
CA SER A 16 -6.61 -20.43 20.35
C SER A 16 -6.91 -19.17 19.55
N PHE A 17 -8.20 -18.89 19.28
CA PHE A 17 -8.61 -17.69 18.55
C PHE A 17 -8.36 -16.43 19.36
N PHE A 18 -8.65 -16.44 20.67
CA PHE A 18 -8.39 -15.30 21.53
C PHE A 18 -6.88 -14.98 21.60
N ALA A 19 -6.05 -16.01 21.80
CA ALA A 19 -4.60 -15.85 21.81
C ALA A 19 -4.06 -15.33 20.45
N TYR A 20 -4.58 -15.84 19.34
CA TYR A 20 -4.18 -15.40 18.01
C TYR A 20 -4.58 -13.94 17.77
N ARG A 21 -5.83 -13.57 18.09
CA ARG A 21 -6.33 -12.20 17.97
C ARG A 21 -5.46 -11.23 18.76
N THR A 22 -5.17 -11.54 20.02
CA THR A 22 -4.34 -10.68 20.88
C THR A 22 -2.97 -10.45 20.27
N LEU A 23 -2.27 -11.52 19.86
CA LEU A 23 -0.96 -11.41 19.23
C LEU A 23 -1.01 -10.67 17.89
N LEU A 24 -2.06 -10.87 17.09
CA LEU A 24 -2.24 -10.17 15.83
C LEU A 24 -2.46 -8.67 16.05
N CYS A 25 -3.34 -8.29 16.98
CA CYS A 25 -3.56 -6.90 17.36
C CYS A 25 -2.27 -6.25 17.86
N GLU A 26 -1.51 -6.93 18.73
CA GLU A 26 -0.20 -6.46 19.19
C GLU A 26 0.77 -6.27 18.04
N ALA A 27 0.84 -7.22 17.09
CA ALA A 27 1.72 -7.10 15.93
C ALA A 27 1.34 -5.92 15.00
N LEU A 28 0.03 -5.69 14.81
CA LEU A 28 -0.49 -4.62 13.97
C LEU A 28 -0.36 -3.22 14.61
N THR A 29 -0.15 -3.11 15.92
CA THR A 29 0.12 -1.82 16.57
C THR A 29 1.40 -1.15 16.04
N LYS A 30 2.33 -1.94 15.51
CA LYS A 30 3.58 -1.44 14.96
C LYS A 30 3.38 -0.97 13.52
N VAL A 31 3.22 0.34 13.36
CA VAL A 31 3.10 0.97 12.04
C VAL A 31 4.36 0.71 11.19
N PRO A 32 4.21 0.30 9.91
CA PRO A 32 5.33 0.18 8.99
C PRO A 32 6.09 1.50 8.87
N ARG A 33 7.43 1.45 8.88
CA ARG A 33 8.25 2.65 8.69
C ARG A 33 8.07 3.18 7.28
N TYR A 34 7.79 4.47 7.12
CA TYR A 34 7.66 5.13 5.82
C TYR A 34 8.90 4.93 4.92
N THR A 35 10.08 4.81 5.53
CA THR A 35 11.34 4.49 4.84
C THR A 35 11.31 3.15 4.11
N ASN A 36 10.58 2.15 4.62
CA ASN A 36 10.44 0.87 3.94
C ASN A 36 9.63 1.04 2.64
N ASN A 37 8.57 1.85 2.67
CA ASN A 37 7.81 2.17 1.48
C ASN A 37 8.68 2.92 0.46
N ILE A 38 9.48 3.90 0.90
CA ILE A 38 10.42 4.61 0.03
C ILE A 38 11.39 3.64 -0.64
N ASN A 39 11.94 2.67 0.10
CA ASN A 39 12.85 1.68 -0.48
C ASN A 39 12.15 0.86 -1.57
N VAL A 40 10.93 0.37 -1.31
CA VAL A 40 10.14 -0.36 -2.31
C VAL A 40 9.88 0.50 -3.56
N LEU A 41 9.46 1.75 -3.37
CA LEU A 41 9.22 2.70 -4.48
C LEU A 41 10.48 2.93 -5.32
N LEU A 42 11.65 3.09 -4.68
CA LEU A 42 12.92 3.26 -5.38
C LEU A 42 13.36 1.99 -6.13
N HIS A 43 13.13 0.81 -5.55
CA HIS A 43 13.40 -0.46 -6.23
C HIS A 43 12.54 -0.63 -7.49
N ILE A 44 11.24 -0.32 -7.41
CA ILE A 44 10.33 -0.37 -8.56
C ILE A 44 10.71 0.67 -9.62
N LEU A 45 11.09 1.89 -9.21
CA LEU A 45 11.61 2.91 -10.13
C LEU A 45 12.87 2.40 -10.86
N GLY A 46 13.81 1.79 -10.14
CA GLY A 46 15.01 1.20 -10.72
C GLY A 46 14.67 0.10 -11.75
N TYR A 47 13.69 -0.74 -11.43
CA TYR A 47 13.18 -1.78 -12.32
C TYR A 47 12.66 -1.22 -13.66
N PHE A 48 11.91 -0.13 -13.63
CA PHE A 48 11.39 0.52 -14.85
C PHE A 48 12.36 1.47 -15.53
N SER A 49 13.55 1.71 -14.96
CA SER A 49 14.41 2.80 -15.39
C SER A 49 14.80 2.72 -16.87
N GLU A 50 15.08 1.55 -17.44
CA GLU A 50 15.40 1.43 -18.87
C GLU A 50 14.18 1.58 -19.80
N LYS A 51 12.95 1.53 -19.26
CA LYS A 51 11.69 1.60 -20.02
C LYS A 51 11.05 2.99 -20.03
N VAL A 52 11.57 3.94 -19.25
CA VAL A 52 10.97 5.28 -19.08
C VAL A 52 11.93 6.40 -19.46
N SER A 53 11.38 7.52 -19.93
CA SER A 53 12.15 8.71 -20.25
C SER A 53 12.79 9.33 -19.02
N ILE A 54 13.86 10.11 -19.22
CA ILE A 54 14.50 10.87 -18.13
C ILE A 54 13.53 11.80 -17.40
N ASN A 55 12.56 12.37 -18.12
CA ASN A 55 11.54 13.25 -17.55
C ASN A 55 10.59 12.50 -16.61
N GLU A 56 10.19 11.29 -16.98
CA GLU A 56 9.37 10.41 -16.15
C GLU A 56 10.13 9.95 -14.90
N LYS A 57 11.41 9.57 -15.03
CA LYS A 57 12.27 9.24 -13.87
C LYS A 57 12.33 10.40 -12.88
N ASN A 58 12.64 11.59 -13.40
CA ASN A 58 12.77 12.80 -12.59
C ASN A 58 11.44 13.17 -11.92
N TYR A 59 10.32 13.03 -12.62
CA TYR A 59 9.01 13.25 -12.03
C TYR A 59 8.72 12.23 -10.92
N CYS A 60 8.95 10.94 -11.15
CA CYS A 60 8.75 9.92 -10.14
C CYS A 60 9.61 10.15 -8.88
N LEU A 61 10.88 10.52 -9.06
CA LEU A 61 11.76 10.88 -7.94
C LEU A 61 11.20 12.06 -7.12
N ARG A 62 10.69 13.11 -7.79
CA ARG A 62 10.05 14.24 -7.09
C ARG A 62 8.82 13.80 -6.30
N VAL A 63 7.99 12.92 -6.85
CA VAL A 63 6.79 12.41 -6.15
C VAL A 63 7.17 11.54 -4.94
N ILE A 64 8.19 10.69 -5.07
CA ILE A 64 8.74 9.92 -3.93
C ILE A 64 9.30 10.87 -2.85
N ASP A 65 9.97 11.95 -3.26
CA ASP A 65 10.53 12.93 -2.33
C ASP A 65 9.44 13.72 -1.59
N ARG A 66 8.32 14.05 -2.25
CA ARG A 66 7.14 14.61 -1.58
C ARG A 66 6.60 13.68 -0.50
N TYR A 67 6.49 12.38 -0.80
CA TYR A 67 6.09 11.38 0.21
C TYR A 67 7.09 11.31 1.37
N ARG A 68 8.40 11.34 1.08
CA ARG A 68 9.46 11.37 2.10
C ARG A 68 9.34 12.56 3.04
N HIS A 69 8.98 13.73 2.52
CA HIS A 69 8.80 14.96 3.29
C HIS A 69 7.38 15.14 3.86
N ASN A 70 6.54 14.10 3.83
CA ASN A 70 5.16 14.13 4.33
C ASN A 70 4.28 15.20 3.64
N GLN A 71 4.59 15.53 2.38
CA GLN A 71 3.87 16.48 1.53
C GLN A 71 2.90 15.78 0.55
N ALA A 72 2.84 14.46 0.61
CA ALA A 72 2.00 13.59 -0.19
C ALA A 72 1.73 12.28 0.57
N THR A 73 0.64 11.59 0.23
CA THR A 73 0.35 10.25 0.76
C THR A 73 1.11 9.18 -0.04
N LEU A 74 1.22 7.96 0.48
CA LEU A 74 1.81 6.83 -0.24
C LEU A 74 1.09 6.53 -1.56
N ALA A 75 -0.20 6.86 -1.66
CA ALA A 75 -0.99 6.61 -2.85
C ALA A 75 -0.42 7.34 -4.09
N GLU A 76 0.13 8.55 -3.92
CA GLU A 76 0.62 9.34 -5.05
C GLU A 76 1.79 8.66 -5.81
N PRO A 77 2.95 8.33 -5.17
CA PRO A 77 4.02 7.62 -5.86
C PRO A 77 3.63 6.18 -6.23
N ARG A 78 2.81 5.51 -5.42
CA ARG A 78 2.37 4.14 -5.70
C ARG A 78 1.53 4.08 -6.97
N ASN A 79 0.55 4.96 -7.13
CA ASN A 79 -0.33 4.97 -8.29
C ASN A 79 0.43 5.39 -9.57
N LEU A 80 1.40 6.30 -9.46
CA LEU A 80 2.29 6.62 -10.57
C LEU A 80 3.06 5.38 -11.06
N LEU A 81 3.68 4.63 -10.14
CA LEU A 81 4.39 3.41 -10.51
C LEU A 81 3.45 2.30 -11.00
N TYR A 82 2.25 2.20 -10.44
CA TYR A 82 1.24 1.25 -10.91
C TYR A 82 0.79 1.56 -12.35
N SER A 83 0.73 2.84 -12.73
CA SER A 83 0.45 3.22 -14.12
C SER A 83 1.51 2.66 -15.09
N TRP A 84 2.76 2.52 -14.65
CA TRP A 84 3.83 1.90 -15.44
C TRP A 84 3.69 0.38 -15.49
N VAL A 85 3.29 -0.26 -14.39
CA VAL A 85 2.95 -1.70 -14.37
C VAL A 85 1.90 -2.00 -15.43
N ILE A 86 0.81 -1.21 -15.48
CA ILE A 86 -0.24 -1.33 -16.50
C ILE A 86 0.33 -1.07 -17.90
N ARG A 87 1.03 0.06 -18.08
CA ARG A 87 1.54 0.48 -19.40
C ARG A 87 2.49 -0.54 -20.02
N PHE A 88 3.34 -1.15 -19.20
CA PHE A 88 4.34 -2.10 -19.65
C PHE A 88 3.88 -3.57 -19.54
N GLN A 89 2.62 -3.80 -19.15
CA GLN A 89 2.02 -5.13 -19.00
C GLN A 89 2.87 -6.05 -18.11
N ASP A 90 3.31 -5.51 -16.97
CA ASP A 90 4.21 -6.21 -16.07
C ASP A 90 3.46 -7.13 -15.12
N HIS A 91 3.19 -8.36 -15.56
CA HIS A 91 2.44 -9.34 -14.77
C HIS A 91 3.12 -9.72 -13.44
N PHE A 92 4.45 -9.62 -13.35
CA PHE A 92 5.16 -9.92 -12.10
C PHE A 92 4.88 -8.87 -11.02
N LEU A 93 4.85 -7.59 -11.39
CA LEU A 93 4.55 -6.49 -10.49
C LEU A 93 3.05 -6.30 -10.27
N GLU A 94 2.22 -6.69 -11.23
CA GLU A 94 0.75 -6.61 -11.15
C GLU A 94 0.21 -7.37 -9.92
N ASP A 95 0.73 -8.56 -9.65
CA ASP A 95 0.29 -9.42 -8.54
C ASP A 95 0.92 -9.07 -7.17
N GLN A 96 1.76 -8.03 -7.10
CA GLN A 96 2.41 -7.65 -5.85
C GLN A 96 1.41 -6.97 -4.89
N THR A 97 1.30 -7.51 -3.67
CA THR A 97 0.47 -6.95 -2.59
C THR A 97 0.76 -5.48 -2.29
N PHE A 98 1.93 -4.96 -2.65
CA PHE A 98 2.26 -3.55 -2.49
C PHE A 98 1.29 -2.61 -3.24
N PHE A 99 0.82 -3.00 -4.42
CA PHE A 99 -0.09 -2.19 -5.24
C PHE A 99 -1.56 -2.33 -4.83
N ALA A 100 -1.95 -3.50 -4.32
CA ALA A 100 -3.29 -3.79 -3.83
C ALA A 100 -3.24 -4.52 -2.46
N PRO A 101 -2.87 -3.83 -1.36
CA PRO A 101 -2.67 -4.48 -0.07
C PRO A 101 -3.97 -4.90 0.60
N TYR A 102 -5.09 -4.27 0.23
CA TYR A 102 -6.42 -4.52 0.76
C TYR A 102 -7.44 -4.48 -0.39
N PRO A 103 -8.63 -5.09 -0.20
CA PRO A 103 -9.73 -4.96 -1.14
C PRO A 103 -10.05 -3.49 -1.46
N VAL A 104 -10.39 -3.21 -2.71
CA VAL A 104 -10.66 -1.85 -3.22
C VAL A 104 -11.71 -1.12 -2.37
N ALA A 105 -12.76 -1.84 -1.95
CA ALA A 105 -13.85 -1.30 -1.14
C ALA A 105 -13.40 -0.69 0.21
N LEU A 106 -12.20 -1.00 0.70
CA LEU A 106 -11.63 -0.40 1.92
C LEU A 106 -10.80 0.86 1.65
N GLY A 107 -10.41 1.09 0.38
CA GLY A 107 -9.62 2.24 -0.05
C GLY A 107 -10.45 3.41 -0.58
N ASP A 108 -11.73 3.17 -0.87
CA ASP A 108 -12.64 4.20 -1.34
C ASP A 108 -12.88 5.24 -0.25
N LEU A 109 -12.67 6.51 -0.60
CA LEU A 109 -12.97 7.60 0.30
C LEU A 109 -14.49 7.76 0.43
N PRO A 110 -15.00 8.04 1.63
CA PRO A 110 -16.42 8.31 1.83
C PRO A 110 -16.88 9.49 0.95
N GLU A 111 -18.11 9.43 0.46
CA GLU A 111 -18.65 10.38 -0.53
C GLU A 111 -18.53 11.84 -0.08
N GLU A 112 -18.61 12.09 1.23
CA GLU A 112 -18.50 13.40 1.86
C GLU A 112 -17.11 14.05 1.69
N ILE A 113 -16.06 13.22 1.55
CA ILE A 113 -14.68 13.67 1.38
C ILE A 113 -14.34 13.79 -0.12
N THR A 114 -14.97 12.97 -0.96
CA THR A 114 -14.88 13.16 -2.40
C THR A 114 -15.65 14.43 -2.77
N ASP A 115 -15.13 15.30 -3.64
CA ASP A 115 -15.79 16.57 -4.03
C ASP A 115 -17.19 16.40 -4.69
N ARG A 116 -17.70 15.16 -4.79
CA ARG A 116 -19.06 14.83 -5.20
C ARG A 116 -20.10 14.89 -4.07
N GLY A 117 -19.67 14.95 -2.80
CA GLY A 117 -20.55 15.12 -1.63
C GLY A 117 -21.00 16.58 -1.40
N ARG A 118 -20.24 17.57 -1.90
CA ARG A 118 -20.70 18.96 -1.99
C ARG A 118 -21.46 19.13 -3.30
N ASN A 119 -22.77 19.31 -3.22
CA ASN A 119 -23.53 19.80 -4.36
C ASN A 119 -23.14 21.27 -4.60
N MET A 120 -22.13 21.49 -5.44
CA MET A 120 -21.64 22.82 -5.83
C MET A 120 -22.67 23.63 -6.64
N TRP A 121 -23.85 23.07 -6.88
CA TRP A 121 -24.95 23.62 -7.69
C TRP A 121 -26.24 23.82 -6.89
N LYS A 122 -26.23 23.63 -5.57
CA LYS A 122 -27.32 24.06 -4.69
C LYS A 122 -26.90 25.33 -3.97
N GLU A 123 -27.49 26.46 -4.40
CA GLU A 123 -27.52 27.72 -3.65
C GLU A 123 -28.34 27.58 -2.34
#